data_AF-A0A496YP33-F1
#
_entry.id   AF-A0A496YP33-F1
#
_cell.length_a   1.000
_cell.length_b   1.000
_cell.length_c   1.000
_cell.angle_alpha   90.00
_cell.angle_beta   90.00
_cell.angle_gamma   90.00
#
_symmetry.space_group_name_H-M   'P 1'
#
loop_
_entity.id
_entity.type
_entity.pdbx_description
1 polymer ?
#
loop_
_entity_poly.entity_id
_entity_poly.type
_entity_poly.pdbx_seq_one_letter_code
_entity_poly.pdbx_strand_id
1 'polypeptide(L)'
;MLQAPDAEKKYRVLFLGLLKSRQEFEEGMSKLGVNGSEVKEILQKGTVILKSGMRLKEARQYADAIQLAGGRVRIEEHGFFEQDEQMHKTFEIKPLGQFIACPECGYKQLKGKSCLKCGFVFERESN
;
A
#
# COMPACT_ATOMS: atom_id res chain seq x y z
N MET A 1 16.45 -3.18 -27.98
CA MET A 1 15.40 -3.28 -26.95
C MET A 1 16.09 -3.57 -25.62
N LEU A 2 16.21 -2.58 -24.74
CA LEU A 2 16.79 -2.76 -23.41
C LEU A 2 15.69 -3.38 -22.52
N GLN A 3 15.86 -4.63 -22.12
CA GLN A 3 15.03 -5.25 -21.08
C GLN A 3 15.36 -4.53 -19.76
N ALA A 4 14.36 -3.93 -19.13
CA ALA A 4 14.49 -3.45 -17.76
C ALA A 4 14.76 -4.67 -16.87
N PRO A 5 15.65 -4.59 -15.86
CA PRO A 5 15.85 -5.68 -14.92
C PRO A 5 14.50 -6.01 -14.27
N ASP A 6 14.12 -7.28 -14.29
CA ASP A 6 12.88 -7.78 -13.70
C ASP A 6 12.89 -7.45 -12.20
N ALA A 7 12.27 -6.33 -11.82
CA ALA A 7 12.12 -5.95 -10.43
C ALA A 7 11.36 -7.07 -9.74
N GLU A 8 11.98 -7.71 -8.74
CA GLU A 8 11.37 -8.89 -8.13
C GLU A 8 10.13 -8.47 -7.35
N LYS A 9 8.96 -9.00 -7.72
CA LYS A 9 7.68 -8.61 -7.12
C LYS A 9 7.56 -9.08 -5.67
N LYS A 10 7.01 -8.22 -4.83
CA LYS A 10 6.53 -8.55 -3.48
C LYS A 10 5.05 -8.91 -3.52
N TYR A 11 4.65 -9.82 -2.66
CA TYR A 11 3.29 -10.30 -2.54
C TYR A 11 2.80 -10.20 -1.09
N ARG A 12 1.48 -10.10 -0.95
CA ARG A 12 0.78 -10.15 0.34
C ARG A 12 -0.39 -11.13 0.29
N VAL A 13 -0.78 -11.65 1.44
CA VAL A 13 -1.93 -12.55 1.62
C VAL A 13 -2.99 -11.83 2.43
N LEU A 14 -4.19 -11.72 1.85
CA LEU A 14 -5.36 -11.15 2.50
C LEU A 14 -6.30 -12.27 2.92
N PHE A 15 -6.76 -12.22 4.16
CA PHE A 15 -7.92 -12.97 4.63
C PHE A 15 -9.20 -12.30 4.12
N LEU A 16 -10.12 -13.09 3.56
CA LEU A 16 -11.39 -12.62 3.03
C LEU A 16 -12.60 -13.21 3.77
N GLY A 17 -12.37 -14.07 4.77
CA GLY A 17 -13.40 -14.76 5.52
C GLY A 17 -13.14 -16.26 5.64
N LEU A 18 -14.16 -17.00 6.05
CA LEU A 18 -14.07 -18.44 6.31
C LEU A 18 -14.56 -19.26 5.11
N LEU A 19 -13.89 -20.37 4.84
CA LEU A 19 -14.35 -21.45 3.96
C LEU A 19 -15.03 -22.59 4.75
N LYS A 20 -14.63 -22.77 6.01
CA LYS A 20 -15.14 -23.80 6.94
C LYS A 20 -15.79 -23.15 8.16
N SER A 21 -16.18 -23.95 9.15
CA SER A 21 -16.70 -23.39 10.41
C SER A 21 -15.63 -22.58 11.15
N ARG A 22 -16.09 -21.67 12.01
CA ARG A 22 -15.21 -20.87 12.87
C ARG A 22 -14.31 -21.74 13.75
N GLN A 23 -14.86 -22.82 14.31
CA GLN A 23 -14.13 -23.75 15.15
C GLN A 23 -12.99 -24.44 14.38
N GLU A 24 -13.27 -24.95 13.18
CA GLU A 24 -12.25 -25.58 12.34
C GLU A 24 -11.11 -24.61 11.99
N PHE A 25 -11.45 -23.34 11.76
CA PHE A 25 -10.47 -22.30 11.51
C PHE A 25 -9.61 -21.96 12.73
N GLU A 26 -10.22 -21.84 13.90
CA GLU A 26 -9.48 -21.61 15.16
C GLU A 26 -8.52 -22.77 15.46
N GLU A 27 -8.96 -24.02 15.30
CA GLU A 27 -8.13 -25.21 15.47
C GLU A 27 -7.02 -25.30 14.41
N GLY A 28 -7.35 -25.01 13.14
CA GLY A 28 -6.40 -25.02 12.03
C GLY A 28 -5.31 -23.98 12.20
N MET A 29 -5.68 -22.75 12.55
CA MET A 29 -4.73 -21.66 12.80
C MET A 29 -3.88 -21.91 14.05
N SER A 30 -4.43 -22.55 15.09
CA SER A 30 -3.64 -22.97 16.26
C SER A 30 -2.55 -23.99 15.88
N LYS A 31 -2.81 -24.91 14.96
CA LYS A 31 -1.79 -25.85 14.43
C LYS A 31 -0.69 -25.14 13.63
N LEU A 32 -0.99 -23.97 13.08
CA LEU A 32 -0.01 -23.09 12.43
C LEU A 32 0.74 -22.19 13.43
N GLY A 33 0.46 -22.33 14.74
CA GLY A 33 1.13 -21.57 15.79
C GLY A 33 0.52 -20.18 16.06
N VAL A 34 -0.64 -19.87 15.48
CA VAL A 34 -1.32 -18.59 15.71
C VAL A 34 -2.13 -18.66 17.00
N ASN A 35 -1.95 -17.67 17.87
CA ASN A 35 -2.65 -17.62 19.15
C ASN A 35 -4.15 -17.29 18.96
N GLY A 36 -4.99 -17.75 19.87
CA GLY A 36 -6.45 -17.59 19.75
C GLY A 36 -6.93 -16.13 19.78
N SER A 37 -6.20 -15.22 20.44
CA SER A 37 -6.52 -13.78 20.42
C SER A 37 -6.36 -13.18 19.02
N GLU A 38 -5.27 -13.51 18.34
CA GLU A 38 -4.98 -13.04 16.99
C GLU A 38 -5.98 -13.61 15.98
N VAL A 39 -6.38 -14.88 16.12
CA VAL A 39 -7.46 -15.45 15.30
C VAL A 39 -8.78 -14.71 15.50
N LYS A 40 -9.14 -14.38 16.75
CA LYS A 40 -10.36 -13.60 17.03
C LYS A 40 -10.32 -12.21 16.40
N GLU A 41 -9.18 -11.54 16.41
CA GLU A 41 -9.00 -10.25 15.74
C GLU A 41 -9.17 -10.36 14.22
N ILE A 42 -8.59 -11.40 13.61
CA ILE A 42 -8.73 -11.67 12.17
C ILE A 42 -10.21 -11.82 11.79
N LEU A 43 -10.96 -12.59 12.60
CA LEU A 43 -12.38 -12.86 12.36
C LEU A 43 -13.28 -11.62 12.51
N GLN A 44 -12.91 -10.65 13.35
CA GLN A 44 -13.69 -9.42 13.56
C GLN A 44 -13.54 -8.41 12.43
N LYS A 45 -12.36 -8.35 11.81
CA LYS A 45 -11.98 -7.26 10.89
C LYS A 45 -12.36 -7.54 9.42
N GLY A 46 -12.99 -8.68 9.13
CA GLY A 46 -13.53 -9.04 7.80
C GLY A 46 -12.44 -9.31 6.76
N THR A 47 -11.88 -8.24 6.16
CA THR A 47 -10.72 -8.33 5.26
C THR A 47 -9.46 -7.84 5.98
N VAL A 48 -8.48 -8.71 6.15
CA VAL A 48 -7.25 -8.42 6.91
C VAL A 48 -6.03 -8.86 6.14
N ILE A 49 -4.97 -8.04 6.11
CA ILE A 49 -3.66 -8.47 5.60
C ILE A 49 -3.03 -9.36 6.67
N LEU A 50 -2.81 -10.63 6.35
CA LEU A 50 -2.21 -11.59 7.27
C LEU A 50 -0.68 -11.54 7.23
N LYS A 51 -0.12 -11.40 6.02
CA LYS A 51 1.33 -11.27 5.81
C LYS A 51 1.62 -10.55 4.50
N SER A 52 2.72 -9.80 4.47
CA SER A 52 3.16 -9.01 3.31
C SER A 52 4.67 -9.11 3.10
N GLY A 53 5.15 -8.69 1.91
CA GLY A 53 6.58 -8.60 1.61
C GLY A 53 7.22 -9.93 1.23
N MET A 54 6.42 -10.88 0.74
CA MET A 54 6.87 -12.23 0.41
C MET A 54 7.16 -12.37 -1.08
N ARG A 55 8.02 -13.32 -1.45
CA ARG A 55 8.10 -13.81 -2.84
C ARG A 55 6.87 -14.64 -3.17
N LEU A 56 6.53 -14.81 -4.45
CA LEU A 56 5.33 -15.54 -4.87
C LEU A 56 5.27 -16.97 -4.30
N LYS A 57 6.40 -17.69 -4.28
CA LYS A 57 6.47 -19.06 -3.76
C LYS A 57 6.10 -19.13 -2.27
N GLU A 58 6.64 -18.23 -1.45
CA GLU A 58 6.32 -18.16 -0.02
C GLU A 58 4.85 -17.75 0.18
N ALA A 59 4.36 -16.76 -0.58
CA ALA A 59 2.97 -16.32 -0.49
C ALA A 59 1.98 -17.46 -0.81
N ARG A 60 2.32 -18.33 -1.77
CA ARG A 60 1.53 -19.54 -2.08
C ARG A 60 1.53 -20.53 -0.92
N GLN A 61 2.69 -20.87 -0.38
CA GLN A 61 2.79 -21.77 0.77
C GLN A 61 1.99 -21.26 1.98
N TYR A 62 2.06 -19.95 2.24
CA TYR A 62 1.31 -19.31 3.32
C TYR A 62 -0.20 -19.36 3.06
N ALA A 63 -0.62 -19.04 1.83
CA ALA A 63 -2.03 -19.10 1.43
C ALA A 63 -2.59 -20.52 1.52
N ASP A 64 -1.86 -21.53 1.04
CA ASP A 64 -2.25 -22.95 1.08
C ASP A 64 -2.47 -23.41 2.52
N ALA A 65 -1.56 -23.06 3.44
CA ALA A 65 -1.69 -23.40 4.85
C ALA A 65 -2.97 -22.83 5.47
N ILE A 66 -3.29 -21.56 5.17
CA ILE A 66 -4.50 -20.91 5.68
C ILE A 66 -5.77 -21.50 5.03
N GLN A 67 -5.73 -21.86 3.76
CA GLN A 67 -6.86 -22.52 3.09
C GLN A 67 -7.14 -23.90 3.68
N LEU A 68 -6.10 -24.68 3.97
CA LEU A 68 -6.22 -25.97 4.66
C LEU A 68 -6.80 -25.79 6.06
N ALA A 69 -6.40 -24.74 6.77
CA ALA A 69 -6.98 -24.32 8.04
C ALA A 69 -8.44 -23.83 7.89
N GLY A 70 -8.98 -23.68 6.68
CA GLY A 70 -10.38 -23.29 6.45
C GLY A 70 -10.60 -21.79 6.26
N GLY A 71 -9.55 -21.01 6.01
CA GLY A 71 -9.63 -19.60 5.68
C GLY A 71 -9.72 -19.35 4.17
N ARG A 72 -10.53 -18.37 3.77
CA ARG A 72 -10.54 -17.85 2.40
C ARG A 72 -9.49 -16.77 2.29
N VAL A 73 -8.56 -16.91 1.35
CA VAL A 73 -7.47 -15.95 1.17
C VAL A 73 -7.26 -15.57 -0.29
N ARG A 74 -6.66 -14.40 -0.52
CA ARG A 74 -6.21 -13.93 -1.84
C ARG A 74 -4.77 -13.45 -1.76
N ILE A 75 -3.96 -13.85 -2.74
CA ILE A 75 -2.61 -13.30 -2.94
C ILE A 75 -2.73 -12.06 -3.83
N GLU A 76 -2.06 -10.99 -3.45
CA GLU A 76 -1.97 -9.76 -4.23
C GLU A 76 -0.52 -9.32 -4.40
N GLU A 77 -0.21 -8.74 -5.56
CA GLU A 77 1.05 -8.02 -5.80
C GLU A 77 1.07 -6.76 -4.92
N HIS A 78 2.17 -6.54 -4.20
CA HIS A 78 2.34 -5.45 -3.25
C HIS A 78 3.78 -4.90 -3.30
N GLY A 79 4.08 -4.24 -4.42
CA GLY A 79 5.36 -3.57 -4.65
C GLY A 79 6.46 -4.50 -5.16
N PHE A 80 7.69 -4.05 -5.03
CA PHE A 80 8.89 -4.73 -5.51
C PHE A 80 9.93 -4.84 -4.39
N PHE A 81 10.74 -5.90 -4.40
CA PHE A 81 12.01 -5.91 -3.69
C PHE A 81 12.89 -4.88 -4.37
N GLU A 82 13.43 -3.96 -3.58
CA GLU A 82 14.40 -3.01 -4.09
C GLU A 82 15.60 -3.83 -4.55
N GLN A 83 15.86 -3.86 -5.86
CA GLN A 83 17.23 -4.05 -6.32
C GLN A 83 17.94 -2.76 -5.88
N ASP A 84 19.04 -2.90 -5.14
CA ASP A 84 19.77 -1.77 -4.57
C ASP A 84 19.87 -0.59 -5.54
N GLU A 85 19.42 0.56 -5.03
CA GLU A 85 19.82 1.91 -5.40
C GLU A 85 19.83 2.26 -6.90
N GLN A 86 18.79 2.96 -7.36
CA GLN A 86 18.87 4.19 -8.19
C GLN A 86 17.56 4.41 -8.93
N MET A 87 16.52 4.89 -8.23
CA MET A 87 15.54 5.87 -8.76
C MET A 87 14.40 6.14 -7.76
N HIS A 88 14.72 6.30 -6.48
CA HIS A 88 13.95 7.27 -5.70
C HIS A 88 14.37 8.65 -6.20
N LYS A 89 13.89 9.06 -7.39
CA LYS A 89 13.58 10.47 -7.58
C LYS A 89 12.54 10.72 -6.52
N THR A 90 12.99 11.21 -5.37
CA THR A 90 12.13 11.79 -4.36
C THR A 90 11.25 12.76 -5.11
N PHE A 91 10.02 12.32 -5.40
CA PHE A 91 8.95 13.25 -5.69
C PHE A 91 8.80 14.00 -4.37
N GLU A 92 9.55 15.09 -4.20
CA GLU A 92 9.33 16.04 -3.15
C GLU A 92 7.97 16.66 -3.41
N ILE A 93 6.92 15.98 -2.97
CA ILE A 93 5.57 16.53 -2.97
C ILE A 93 5.64 17.71 -2.01
N LYS A 94 5.68 18.92 -2.57
CA LYS A 94 5.68 20.15 -1.77
C LYS A 94 4.40 20.18 -0.92
N PRO A 95 4.46 20.64 0.35
CA PRO A 95 3.29 20.73 1.20
C PRO A 95 2.15 21.51 0.54
N LEU A 96 0.89 21.10 0.76
CA LEU A 96 -0.28 21.74 0.16
C LEU A 96 -0.38 23.25 0.48
N GLY A 97 0.17 23.69 1.62
CA GLY A 97 0.25 25.11 2.00
C GLY A 97 1.23 25.96 1.19
N GLN A 98 2.02 25.35 0.31
CA GLN A 98 2.90 26.04 -0.64
C GLN A 98 2.22 26.35 -1.97
N PHE A 99 0.96 25.94 -2.16
CA PHE A 99 0.19 26.27 -3.35
C PHE A 99 -0.65 27.53 -3.12
N ILE A 100 -0.78 28.34 -4.17
CA ILE A 100 -1.62 29.54 -4.23
C ILE A 100 -2.49 29.45 -5.50
N ALA A 101 -3.75 29.83 -5.38
CA ALA A 101 -4.62 30.05 -6.54
C ALA A 101 -4.50 31.51 -6.97
N CYS A 102 -4.30 31.74 -8.27
CA CYS A 102 -4.34 33.09 -8.83
C CYS A 102 -5.75 33.71 -8.65
N PRO A 103 -5.88 34.89 -8.04
CA PRO A 103 -7.18 35.55 -7.86
C PRO A 103 -7.80 36.01 -9.18
N GLU A 104 -6.99 36.29 -10.20
CA GLU A 104 -7.46 36.75 -11.51
C GLU A 104 -7.96 35.59 -12.39
N CYS A 105 -7.18 34.51 -12.52
CA CYS A 105 -7.46 33.44 -13.49
C CYS A 105 -7.77 32.08 -12.87
N GLY A 106 -7.76 31.97 -11.54
CA GLY A 106 -8.03 30.72 -10.81
C GLY A 106 -6.94 29.64 -10.91
N TYR A 107 -5.84 29.91 -11.61
CA TYR A 107 -4.77 28.91 -11.80
C TYR A 107 -4.08 28.58 -10.48
N LYS A 108 -4.07 27.30 -10.11
CA LYS A 108 -3.37 26.79 -8.93
C LYS A 108 -1.92 26.47 -9.27
N GLN A 109 -1.00 27.06 -8.52
CA GLN A 109 0.44 26.94 -8.72
C GLN A 109 1.17 26.99 -7.38
N LEU A 110 2.47 26.74 -7.37
CA LEU A 110 3.31 27.04 -6.20
C LEU A 110 3.37 28.56 -5.96
N LYS A 111 3.50 28.94 -4.69
CA LYS A 111 3.73 30.32 -4.26
C LYS A 111 4.94 30.88 -5.01
N GLY A 112 4.75 32.03 -5.63
CA GLY A 112 5.76 32.73 -6.40
C GLY A 112 5.43 34.20 -6.47
N LYS A 113 6.27 34.98 -7.15
CA LYS A 113 6.05 36.43 -7.31
C LYS A 113 4.88 36.75 -8.23
N SER A 114 4.60 35.89 -9.21
CA SER A 114 3.54 36.11 -10.19
C SER A 114 2.88 34.81 -10.66
N CYS A 115 1.71 34.95 -11.28
CA CYS A 115 0.99 33.84 -11.85
C CYS A 115 1.68 33.34 -13.13
N LEU A 116 1.99 32.05 -13.17
CA LEU A 116 2.61 31.39 -14.33
C LEU A 116 1.68 31.36 -15.56
N LYS A 117 0.37 31.54 -15.36
CA LYS A 117 -0.63 31.51 -16.43
C LYS A 117 -0.97 32.89 -16.99
N CYS A 118 -1.22 33.88 -16.13
CA CYS A 118 -1.69 35.21 -16.56
C CYS A 118 -0.73 36.35 -16.19
N GLY A 119 0.39 36.08 -15.53
CA GLY A 119 1.38 37.10 -15.16
C GLY A 119 1.00 37.98 -13.96
N PHE A 120 -0.20 37.80 -13.37
CA PHE A 120 -0.64 38.57 -12.19
C PHE A 120 0.38 38.49 -11.05
N VAL A 121 0.85 39.64 -10.55
CA VAL A 121 1.85 39.73 -9.49
C VAL A 121 1.18 39.61 -8.13
N PHE A 122 1.63 38.68 -7.29
CA PHE A 122 1.05 38.39 -5.97
C PHE A 122 1.50 39.37 -4.86
N GLU A 123 2.10 40.51 -5.23
CA GLU A 123 2.77 41.43 -4.32
C GLU A 123 1.89 41.89 -3.16
N ARG A 124 2.48 41.79 -1.96
CA ARG A 124 2.43 42.86 -0.97
C ARG A 124 3.83 43.04 -0.40
N GLU A 125 4.62 43.94 -0.97
CA GLU A 125 5.64 44.63 -0.20
C GLU A 125 4.92 45.74 0.57
N SER A 126 4.83 45.59 1.90
CA SER A 126 4.63 46.73 2.78
C SER A 126 6.00 47.12 3.31
N ASN A 127 6.65 48.06 2.64
CA ASN A 127 7.43 49.12 3.27
C ASN A 127 7.56 50.31 2.32
#